data_AF-A0A822C6A9-F1
#
_entry.id   AF-A0A822C6A9-F1
#
_cell.length_a   1.000
_cell.length_b   1.000
_cell.length_c   1.000
_cell.angle_alpha   90.00
_cell.angle_beta   90.00
_cell.angle_gamma   90.00
#
_symmetry.space_group_name_H-M   'P 1'
#
loop_
_entity.id
_entity.type
_entity.pdbx_description
1 polymer ?
#
loop_
_entity_poly.entity_id
_entity_poly.type
_entity_poly.pdbx_seq_one_letter_code
_entity_poly.pdbx_strand_id
1 'polypeptide(L)'
;NKQKKKKKQQRRSQINNNNNQQTTKSDEELAMEIHQQENRPSLRHSRPIKTNLITTKKSTTTKSERRKTSYNKELDLSDQLASIVGGNQMPRSEVVKRMWAYFKQHNLLDPNNKQYVNCDETLTKLFGRKRIRAFGMLKDLTKHMSDPDKQ
;
A
#
# COMPACT_ATOMS: atom_id res chain seq x y z
N ASN A 1 -9.08 -34.83 34.59
CA ASN A 1 -8.01 -33.98 34.01
C ASN A 1 -7.62 -32.81 34.95
N LYS A 2 -7.30 -33.15 36.22
CA LYS A 2 -7.08 -32.26 37.37
C LYS A 2 -5.65 -31.68 37.46
N GLN A 3 -4.77 -32.00 36.51
CA GLN A 3 -3.35 -31.60 36.57
C GLN A 3 -3.03 -30.25 35.90
N LYS A 4 -3.90 -29.71 35.03
CA LYS A 4 -3.61 -28.42 34.35
C LYS A 4 -3.98 -27.16 35.15
N LYS A 5 -4.70 -27.29 36.28
CA LYS A 5 -5.11 -26.12 37.10
C LYS A 5 -4.19 -25.80 38.29
N LYS A 6 -3.36 -26.73 38.79
CA LYS A 6 -2.47 -26.48 39.95
C LYS A 6 -1.17 -25.73 39.62
N LYS A 7 -0.67 -25.79 38.38
CA LYS A 7 0.62 -25.16 38.02
C LYS A 7 0.55 -23.64 37.78
N LYS A 8 -0.66 -23.07 37.68
CA LYS A 8 -0.86 -21.61 37.43
C LYS A 8 -0.95 -20.78 38.71
N GLN A 9 -1.08 -21.40 39.88
CA GLN A 9 -1.22 -20.68 41.16
C GLN A 9 0.09 -20.54 41.95
N GLN A 10 1.11 -21.40 41.72
CA GLN A 10 2.32 -21.43 42.56
C GLN A 10 3.45 -20.50 42.11
N ARG A 11 3.42 -19.91 40.90
CA ARG A 11 4.46 -18.97 40.45
C ARG A 11 4.22 -17.51 40.88
N ARG A 12 3.14 -17.24 41.62
CA ARG A 12 2.71 -15.88 41.95
C ARG A 12 3.05 -15.43 43.38
N SER A 13 3.76 -16.26 44.13
CA SER A 13 4.08 -15.99 45.53
C SER A 13 5.52 -16.39 45.81
N GLN A 14 6.47 -15.48 45.54
CA GLN A 14 7.71 -15.30 46.29
C GLN A 14 8.47 -14.11 45.68
N ILE A 15 7.91 -12.95 45.97
CA ILE A 15 8.59 -11.65 45.96
C ILE A 15 9.30 -11.55 47.33
N ASN A 16 10.50 -10.96 47.32
CA ASN A 16 11.28 -10.41 48.46
C ASN A 16 12.13 -11.37 49.32
N ASN A 17 13.46 -11.28 49.24
CA ASN A 17 14.24 -10.34 50.07
C ASN A 17 15.78 -10.50 49.97
N ASN A 18 16.45 -9.34 50.07
CA ASN A 18 17.78 -9.06 50.62
C ASN A 18 19.03 -8.99 49.70
N ASN A 19 19.38 -7.73 49.44
CA ASN A 19 20.64 -7.06 49.84
C ASN A 19 21.91 -7.24 49.00
N ASN A 20 22.13 -6.17 48.22
CA ASN A 20 23.26 -5.24 48.33
C ASN A 20 24.62 -5.65 47.72
N GLN A 21 25.08 -4.75 46.84
CA GLN A 21 26.44 -4.60 46.29
C GLN A 21 26.84 -5.54 45.14
N GLN A 22 26.43 -5.20 43.91
CA GLN A 22 27.17 -5.38 42.64
C GLN A 22 26.16 -5.35 41.49
N THR A 23 26.11 -4.29 40.67
CA THR A 23 25.60 -4.34 39.27
C THR A 23 25.61 -2.98 38.53
N THR A 24 26.45 -2.00 38.89
CA THR A 24 26.63 -0.83 37.97
C THR A 24 27.31 -1.23 36.65
N LYS A 25 27.81 -2.46 36.52
CA LYS A 25 28.32 -3.04 35.28
C LYS A 25 27.25 -3.65 34.36
N SER A 26 26.02 -3.86 34.83
CA SER A 26 25.04 -4.67 34.07
C SER A 26 24.09 -3.84 33.21
N ASP A 27 23.73 -2.62 33.64
CA ASP A 27 22.80 -1.75 32.89
C ASP A 27 23.46 -1.10 31.67
N GLU A 28 24.76 -0.80 31.75
CA GLU A 28 25.52 -0.21 30.65
C GLU A 28 25.78 -1.22 29.52
N GLU A 29 26.05 -2.48 29.89
CA GLU A 29 26.21 -3.58 28.94
C GLU A 29 24.88 -3.94 28.26
N LEU A 30 23.77 -3.90 29.01
CA LEU A 30 22.43 -4.13 28.47
C LEU A 30 22.01 -3.01 27.49
N ALA A 31 22.39 -1.75 27.78
CA ALA A 31 22.14 -0.64 26.88
C ALA A 31 22.93 -0.75 25.56
N MET A 32 24.19 -1.18 25.62
CA MET A 32 24.99 -1.42 24.39
C MET A 32 24.48 -2.63 23.59
N GLU A 33 23.98 -3.67 24.25
CA GLU A 33 23.41 -4.86 23.59
C GLU A 33 22.09 -4.55 22.87
N ILE A 34 21.20 -3.75 23.49
CA ILE A 34 19.93 -3.32 22.85
C ILE A 34 20.22 -2.46 21.61
N HIS A 35 21.20 -1.56 21.70
CA HIS A 35 21.59 -0.70 20.57
C HIS A 35 22.27 -1.49 19.43
N GLN A 36 22.99 -2.57 19.75
CA GLN A 36 23.51 -3.52 18.74
C GLN A 36 22.42 -4.39 18.12
N GLN A 37 21.35 -4.72 18.86
CA GLN A 37 20.24 -5.54 18.37
C GLN A 37 19.27 -4.77 17.44
N GLU A 38 19.04 -3.47 17.65
CA GLU A 38 18.17 -2.67 16.76
C GLU A 38 18.81 -2.34 15.40
N ASN A 39 20.15 -2.29 15.33
CA ASN A 39 20.89 -2.04 14.07
C ASN A 39 21.27 -3.33 13.31
N ARG A 40 20.81 -4.50 13.75
CA ARG A 40 20.97 -5.73 12.96
C ARG A 40 20.00 -5.72 11.78
N PRO A 41 20.45 -5.95 10.53
CA PRO A 41 19.54 -6.15 9.42
C PRO A 41 18.67 -7.38 9.74
N SER A 42 17.35 -7.18 9.85
CA SER A 42 16.39 -8.25 10.06
C SER A 42 16.53 -9.26 8.92
N LEU A 43 17.16 -10.40 9.20
CA LEU A 43 17.11 -11.58 8.35
C LEU A 43 15.69 -12.15 8.45
N ARG A 44 14.74 -11.50 7.76
CA ARG A 44 13.48 -12.17 7.42
C ARG A 44 13.88 -13.46 6.72
N HIS A 45 13.55 -14.59 7.35
CA HIS A 45 13.64 -15.90 6.71
C HIS A 45 12.64 -15.91 5.56
N SER A 46 13.07 -15.43 4.40
CA SER A 46 12.34 -15.60 3.17
C SER A 46 12.29 -17.10 2.92
N ARG A 47 11.08 -17.67 2.89
CA ARG A 47 10.88 -19.03 2.38
C ARG A 47 11.56 -19.11 0.99
N PRO A 48 12.36 -20.15 0.71
CA PRO A 48 12.99 -20.27 -0.59
C PRO A 48 11.90 -20.45 -1.65
N ILE A 49 11.71 -19.42 -2.47
CA ILE A 49 10.95 -19.55 -3.71
C ILE A 49 11.83 -20.41 -4.62
N LYS A 50 11.39 -21.64 -4.92
CA LYS A 50 11.99 -22.45 -5.98
C LYS A 50 11.86 -21.67 -7.29
N THR A 51 12.91 -20.97 -7.65
CA THR A 51 13.06 -20.30 -8.94
C THR A 51 13.93 -21.22 -9.79
N ASN A 52 13.34 -21.79 -10.85
CA ASN A 52 14.12 -22.38 -11.92
C ASN A 52 14.84 -21.22 -12.63
N LEU A 53 16.12 -21.04 -12.32
CA LEU A 53 17.01 -20.17 -13.06
C LEU A 53 17.25 -20.79 -14.45
N ILE A 54 16.72 -20.14 -15.49
CA ILE A 54 17.29 -20.22 -16.83
C ILE A 54 17.80 -18.83 -17.16
N THR A 55 19.13 -18.70 -17.11
CA THR A 55 19.88 -17.49 -17.43
C THR A 55 20.15 -17.50 -18.93
N THR A 56 19.58 -16.58 -19.70
CA THR A 56 20.23 -16.06 -20.92
C THR A 56 19.88 -14.59 -21.12
N LYS A 57 20.93 -13.78 -21.19
CA LYS A 57 20.92 -12.39 -21.64
C LYS A 57 20.73 -12.38 -23.16
N LYS A 58 19.73 -11.65 -23.69
CA LYS A 58 19.90 -10.73 -24.83
C LYS A 58 18.60 -10.01 -25.15
N SER A 59 18.75 -8.70 -25.31
CA SER A 59 17.83 -7.75 -25.95
C SER A 59 17.05 -8.33 -27.13
N THR A 60 15.73 -8.39 -27.00
CA THR A 60 14.80 -8.12 -28.10
C THR A 60 13.51 -7.54 -27.55
N THR A 61 13.05 -6.50 -28.21
CA THR A 61 11.78 -5.82 -28.04
C THR A 61 10.63 -6.79 -28.28
N THR A 62 10.22 -7.55 -27.26
CA THR A 62 8.96 -8.30 -27.31
C THR A 62 8.12 -7.84 -26.15
N LYS A 63 7.16 -6.96 -26.46
CA LYS A 63 6.00 -6.65 -25.64
C LYS A 63 5.38 -8.00 -25.26
N SER A 64 5.74 -8.52 -24.09
CA SER A 64 5.07 -9.66 -23.49
C SER A 64 3.58 -9.34 -23.58
N GLU A 65 2.83 -10.16 -24.31
CA GLU A 65 1.38 -10.09 -24.42
C GLU A 65 0.85 -10.13 -22.98
N ARG A 66 0.71 -8.96 -22.37
CA ARG A 66 0.24 -8.84 -21.00
C ARG A 66 -1.13 -9.47 -21.06
N ARG A 67 -1.31 -10.59 -20.35
CA ARG A 67 -2.59 -11.29 -20.22
C ARG A 67 -3.68 -10.22 -20.14
N LYS A 68 -4.63 -10.22 -21.08
CA LYS A 68 -5.76 -9.29 -21.12
C LYS A 68 -6.59 -9.49 -19.85
N THR A 69 -6.16 -8.88 -18.76
CA THR A 69 -6.91 -8.80 -17.53
C THR A 69 -7.94 -7.69 -17.72
N SER A 70 -9.10 -7.82 -17.07
CA SER A 70 -10.16 -6.79 -17.07
C SER A 70 -9.62 -5.38 -16.75
N TYR A 71 -8.50 -5.27 -16.03
CA TYR A 71 -7.85 -4.01 -15.69
C TYR A 71 -7.13 -3.30 -16.87
N ASN A 72 -6.69 -4.04 -17.88
CA ASN A 72 -6.07 -3.49 -19.10
C ASN A 72 -7.04 -3.43 -20.28
N LYS A 73 -8.31 -3.76 -20.07
CA LYS A 73 -9.34 -3.64 -21.10
C LYS A 73 -9.59 -2.17 -21.41
N GLU A 74 -9.66 -1.83 -22.70
CA GLU A 74 -10.06 -0.52 -23.20
C GLU A 74 -11.54 -0.31 -22.88
N LEU A 75 -11.85 0.82 -22.23
CA LEU A 75 -13.19 1.21 -21.82
C LEU A 75 -13.55 2.52 -22.49
N ASP A 76 -14.81 2.65 -22.89
CA ASP A 76 -15.37 3.92 -23.34
C ASP A 76 -15.56 4.83 -22.14
N LEU A 77 -15.08 6.07 -22.26
CA LEU A 77 -15.19 7.10 -21.23
C LEU A 77 -16.29 8.10 -21.62
N SER A 78 -17.02 8.62 -20.63
CA SER A 78 -17.95 9.72 -20.87
C SER A 78 -17.21 11.01 -21.25
N ASP A 79 -17.87 11.90 -22.00
CA ASP A 79 -17.29 13.17 -22.48
C ASP A 79 -16.67 14.02 -21.36
N GLN A 80 -17.30 14.01 -20.18
CA GLN A 80 -16.81 14.72 -19.00
C GLN A 80 -15.44 14.20 -18.54
N LEU A 81 -15.27 12.87 -18.53
CA LEU A 81 -14.02 12.24 -18.14
C LEU A 81 -12.97 12.35 -19.25
N ALA A 82 -13.41 12.18 -20.51
CA ALA A 82 -12.56 12.31 -21.69
C ALA A 82 -11.93 13.70 -21.81
N SER A 83 -12.65 14.76 -21.43
CA SER A 83 -12.14 16.14 -21.43
C SER A 83 -10.95 16.36 -20.49
N ILE A 84 -10.91 15.68 -19.35
CA ILE A 84 -9.83 15.82 -18.35
C ILE A 84 -8.65 14.92 -18.73
N VAL A 85 -8.96 13.71 -19.19
CA VAL A 85 -7.97 12.67 -19.45
C VAL A 85 -7.36 12.83 -20.85
N GLY A 86 -8.06 13.47 -21.78
CA GLY A 86 -7.62 13.69 -23.17
C GLY A 86 -7.73 12.45 -24.05
N GLY A 87 -8.80 11.67 -23.90
CA GLY A 87 -9.04 10.46 -24.69
C GLY A 87 -10.40 9.84 -24.42
N ASN A 88 -10.99 9.24 -25.46
CA ASN A 88 -12.34 8.65 -25.40
C ASN A 88 -12.33 7.17 -25.01
N GLN A 89 -11.26 6.45 -25.35
CA GLN A 89 -11.11 5.02 -25.10
C GLN A 89 -9.79 4.73 -24.43
N MET A 90 -9.82 4.28 -23.18
CA MET A 90 -8.62 4.04 -22.40
C MET A 90 -8.80 2.93 -21.37
N PRO A 91 -7.72 2.21 -21.01
CA PRO A 91 -7.81 1.24 -19.94
C PRO A 91 -7.97 1.91 -18.59
N ARG A 92 -8.70 1.25 -17.68
CA ARG A 92 -8.94 1.71 -16.31
C ARG A 92 -7.66 2.15 -15.59
N SER A 93 -6.57 1.44 -15.83
CA SER A 93 -5.26 1.74 -15.25
C SER A 93 -4.68 3.08 -15.67
N GLU A 94 -4.90 3.48 -16.93
CA GLU A 94 -4.33 4.70 -17.48
C GLU A 94 -5.15 5.91 -17.05
N VAL A 95 -6.47 5.79 -16.99
CA VAL A 95 -7.35 6.85 -16.47
C VAL A 95 -6.96 7.23 -15.05
N VAL A 96 -6.74 6.25 -14.16
CA VAL A 96 -6.31 6.51 -12.78
C VAL A 96 -4.97 7.24 -12.75
N LYS A 97 -4.01 6.86 -13.61
CA LYS A 97 -2.70 7.51 -13.69
C LYS A 97 -2.82 8.96 -14.17
N ARG A 98 -3.59 9.22 -15.23
CA ARG A 98 -3.80 10.57 -15.74
C ARG A 98 -4.51 11.45 -14.71
N MET A 99 -5.48 10.91 -13.98
CA MET A 99 -6.12 11.64 -12.89
C MET A 99 -5.14 12.01 -11.76
N TRP A 100 -4.26 11.10 -11.37
CA TRP A 100 -3.22 11.39 -10.38
C TRP A 100 -2.21 12.43 -10.89
N ALA A 101 -1.87 12.40 -12.17
CA ALA A 101 -1.02 13.41 -12.78
C ALA A 101 -1.69 14.79 -12.73
N TYR A 102 -2.98 14.86 -13.09
CA TYR A 102 -3.78 16.07 -13.02
C TYR A 102 -3.82 16.67 -11.60
N PHE A 103 -4.10 15.86 -10.57
CA PHE A 103 -4.13 16.36 -9.18
C PHE A 103 -2.79 16.95 -8.73
N LYS A 104 -1.68 16.36 -9.16
CA LYS A 104 -0.34 16.82 -8.81
C LYS A 104 0.05 18.07 -9.59
N GLN A 105 -0.26 18.13 -10.88
CA GLN A 105 0.02 19.29 -11.72
C GLN A 105 -0.74 20.54 -11.26
N HIS A 106 -2.00 20.37 -10.84
CA HIS A 106 -2.85 21.45 -10.36
C HIS A 106 -2.74 21.69 -8.84
N ASN A 107 -1.86 20.97 -8.13
CA ASN A 107 -1.70 21.06 -6.67
C ASN A 107 -3.02 20.95 -5.88
N LEU A 108 -3.92 20.07 -6.34
CA LEU A 108 -5.26 19.88 -5.75
C LEU A 108 -5.26 18.99 -4.50
N LEU A 109 -4.11 18.42 -4.15
CA LEU A 109 -3.94 17.60 -2.94
C LEU A 109 -3.91 18.51 -1.70
N ASP A 110 -4.70 18.15 -0.69
CA ASP A 110 -4.71 18.86 0.59
C ASP A 110 -3.32 18.74 1.27
N PRO A 111 -2.65 19.85 1.61
CA PRO A 111 -1.31 19.82 2.20
C PRO A 111 -1.29 19.16 3.59
N ASN A 112 -2.38 19.26 4.34
CA ASN A 112 -2.52 18.66 5.67
C ASN A 112 -2.86 17.18 5.59
N ASN A 113 -3.62 16.79 4.56
CA ASN A 113 -4.04 15.41 4.37
C ASN A 113 -4.03 14.99 2.90
N LYS A 114 -2.87 14.51 2.44
CA LYS A 114 -2.60 14.03 1.07
C LYS A 114 -3.49 12.86 0.60
N GLN A 115 -4.38 12.35 1.45
CA GLN A 115 -5.41 11.38 1.04
C GLN A 115 -6.62 12.05 0.38
N TYR A 116 -6.82 13.35 0.59
CA TYR A 116 -7.94 14.11 0.05
C TYR A 116 -7.49 15.01 -1.10
N VAL A 117 -8.38 15.12 -2.08
CA VAL A 117 -8.26 16.04 -3.22
C VAL A 117 -9.40 17.05 -3.08
N ASN A 118 -9.04 18.32 -3.19
CA ASN A 118 -10.00 19.40 -3.35
C ASN A 118 -10.34 19.49 -4.83
N CYS A 119 -11.57 19.17 -5.17
CA CYS A 119 -12.03 19.21 -6.55
C CYS A 119 -12.10 20.66 -7.03
N ASP A 120 -11.56 20.91 -8.21
CA ASP A 120 -11.80 22.15 -8.96
C ASP A 120 -13.22 22.10 -9.57
N GLU A 121 -13.55 23.09 -10.40
CA GLU A 121 -14.85 23.15 -11.07
C GLU A 121 -15.09 21.97 -12.03
N THR A 122 -14.04 21.50 -12.72
CA THR A 122 -14.17 20.39 -13.68
C THR A 122 -14.39 19.06 -12.96
N LEU A 123 -13.62 18.79 -11.90
CA LEU A 123 -13.77 17.59 -11.08
C LEU A 123 -15.06 17.64 -10.25
N THR A 124 -15.51 18.81 -9.83
CA THR A 124 -16.79 18.94 -9.12
C THR A 124 -17.96 18.58 -10.02
N LYS A 125 -17.92 18.92 -11.32
CA LYS A 125 -18.94 18.48 -12.30
C LYS A 125 -18.93 16.96 -12.50
N LEU A 126 -17.75 16.33 -12.45
CA LEU A 126 -17.61 14.88 -12.61
C LEU A 126 -18.02 14.10 -11.35
N PHE A 127 -17.51 14.48 -10.18
CA PHE A 127 -17.71 13.75 -8.92
C PHE A 127 -18.89 14.25 -8.09
N GLY A 128 -19.45 15.43 -8.42
CA GLY A 128 -20.54 16.07 -7.68
C GLY A 128 -20.18 16.53 -6.27
N ARG A 129 -18.88 16.53 -5.91
CA ARG A 129 -18.39 16.79 -4.54
C ARG A 129 -17.18 17.70 -4.58
N LYS A 130 -17.11 18.63 -3.62
CA LYS A 130 -15.98 19.56 -3.45
C LYS A 130 -14.72 18.90 -2.89
N ARG A 131 -14.87 17.84 -2.10
CA ARG A 131 -13.76 17.10 -1.48
C ARG A 131 -13.98 15.61 -1.67
N ILE A 132 -12.98 14.93 -2.20
CA ILE A 132 -13.00 13.48 -2.41
C ILE A 132 -11.74 12.83 -1.84
N ARG A 133 -11.83 11.55 -1.51
CA ARG A 133 -10.65 10.75 -1.16
C ARG A 133 -10.02 10.20 -2.44
N ALA A 134 -8.73 10.48 -2.67
CA ALA A 134 -8.02 10.11 -3.91
C ALA A 134 -8.10 8.61 -4.23
N PHE A 135 -7.94 7.75 -3.20
CA PHE A 135 -8.04 6.29 -3.36
C PHE A 135 -9.47 5.78 -3.62
N GLY A 136 -10.49 6.58 -3.30
CA GLY A 136 -11.90 6.22 -3.47
C GLY A 136 -12.48 6.59 -4.83
N MET A 137 -11.83 7.49 -5.57
CA MET A 137 -12.39 8.10 -6.81
C MET A 137 -12.74 7.08 -7.89
N LEU A 138 -12.04 5.94 -7.91
CA LEU A 138 -12.24 4.91 -8.93
C LEU A 138 -13.65 4.32 -8.92
N LYS A 139 -14.33 4.33 -7.76
CA LYS A 139 -15.74 3.90 -7.66
C LYS A 139 -16.71 4.84 -8.35
N ASP A 140 -16.40 6.14 -8.33
CA ASP A 140 -17.21 7.13 -9.02
C ASP A 140 -16.91 7.08 -10.52
N LEU A 141 -15.63 6.91 -10.90
CA LEU A 141 -15.21 6.77 -12.29
C LEU A 141 -15.83 5.56 -12.99
N THR A 142 -16.04 4.45 -12.29
CA THR A 142 -16.70 3.26 -12.90
C THR A 142 -18.11 3.52 -13.41
N LYS A 143 -18.79 4.57 -12.94
CA LYS A 143 -20.12 4.97 -13.47
C LYS A 143 -20.02 5.70 -14.81
N HIS A 144 -18.84 6.22 -15.13
CA HIS A 144 -18.51 6.97 -16.34
C HIS A 144 -17.64 6.16 -17.30
N MET A 145 -17.52 4.86 -17.06
CA MET A 145 -16.76 3.90 -17.85
C MET A 145 -17.70 2.79 -18.28
N SER A 146 -17.81 2.56 -19.58
CA SER A 146 -18.60 1.46 -20.14
C SER A 146 -17.72 0.50 -20.92
N ASP A 147 -18.08 -0.78 -20.83
CA ASP A 147 -17.46 -1.81 -21.66
C ASP A 147 -18.08 -1.77 -23.06
N PRO A 148 -17.31 -1.56 -24.13
CA PRO A 148 -17.85 -1.52 -25.51
C PRO A 148 -18.49 -2.86 -25.91
N ASP A 149 -17.98 -3.98 -25.39
CA ASP A 149 -18.52 -5.32 -25.69
C ASP A 149 -19.84 -5.66 -24.97
N LYS A 150 -20.27 -4.82 -24.02
CA LYS A 150 -21.41 -5.10 -23.13
C LYS A 150 -22.59 -4.15 -23.36
N GLN A 151 -22.60 -3.44 -24.49
CA GLN A 151 -23.67 -2.54 -24.90
C GLN A 151 -24.91 -3.30 -25.38
#